data_AF-A0A3A4KME6-F1
#
_entry.id   AF-A0A3A4KME6-F1
#
_cell.length_a   1.000
_cell.length_b   1.000
_cell.length_c   1.000
_cell.angle_alpha   90.00
_cell.angle_beta   90.00
_cell.angle_gamma   90.00
#
_symmetry.space_group_name_H-M   'P 1'
#
loop_
_entity.id
_entity.type
_entity.pdbx_description
1 polymer ?
#
loop_
_entity_poly.entity_id
_entity_poly.type
_entity_poly.pdbx_seq_one_letter_code
_entity_poly.pdbx_strand_id
1 'polypeptide(L)'
;MAENVVPAEQAAQTDSETPAPVAAFPAETPIIEMTAEQQAAYWKHHARRHEDNAKAYKGVTPDQVRDMQTELAKLKDDKLTADERAVNQARTEARAAAEAELLPKVRAAEVKAIASDVISGDRLRNFMDFADPAKFIGDNGEIDEAKVMGALTGMFGAQPAKTPVVQAPRWQNAGQFAPPPAPAKPGEAGRAEAARRHSAKPK
;
A
#
# COMPACT_ATOMS: atom_id res chain seq x y z
N MET A 1 -20.66 67.96 93.96
CA MET A 1 -19.96 66.80 93.38
C MET A 1 -20.69 66.54 92.06
N ALA A 2 -20.24 67.14 90.95
CA ALA A 2 -19.34 66.53 89.93
C ALA A 2 -20.03 65.32 89.26
N GLU A 3 -20.10 65.11 87.94
CA GLU A 3 -19.44 65.70 86.78
C GLU A 3 -20.19 65.25 85.48
N ASN A 4 -19.85 65.92 84.39
CA ASN A 4 -20.31 65.89 82.99
C ASN A 4 -20.12 64.53 82.25
N VAL A 5 -20.86 64.28 81.16
CA VAL A 5 -20.42 63.87 79.78
C VAL A 5 -21.64 63.49 78.89
N VAL A 6 -21.54 63.85 77.61
CA VAL A 6 -22.56 63.98 76.53
C VAL A 6 -22.55 62.75 75.55
N PRO A 7 -23.17 62.73 74.33
CA PRO A 7 -24.08 61.65 73.85
C PRO A 7 -23.60 60.87 72.59
N ALA A 8 -24.29 59.78 72.20
CA ALA A 8 -24.21 59.12 70.87
C ALA A 8 -25.41 58.15 70.74
N GLU A 9 -26.34 58.24 69.79
CA GLU A 9 -26.27 58.04 68.33
C GLU A 9 -25.90 56.62 67.88
N GLN A 10 -26.63 56.14 66.87
CA GLN A 10 -26.41 54.99 65.97
C GLN A 10 -27.31 53.76 66.27
N ALA A 11 -28.46 53.63 65.60
CA ALA A 11 -28.59 53.18 64.21
C ALA A 11 -27.98 51.78 64.02
N ALA A 12 -28.78 50.74 64.26
CA ALA A 12 -28.53 49.42 63.71
C ALA A 12 -28.83 49.47 62.21
N GLN A 13 -27.86 50.00 61.47
CA GLN A 13 -27.75 49.88 60.03
C GLN A 13 -27.58 48.41 59.68
N THR A 14 -28.45 47.95 58.79
CA THR A 14 -28.32 46.73 58.02
C THR A 14 -26.96 46.69 57.35
N ASP A 15 -26.18 45.66 57.66
CA ASP A 15 -24.90 45.38 57.02
C ASP A 15 -25.06 45.36 55.50
N SER A 16 -24.21 46.16 54.89
CA SER A 16 -24.08 46.49 53.48
C SER A 16 -23.70 45.29 52.61
N GLU A 17 -24.61 44.88 51.75
CA GLU A 17 -24.31 44.11 50.55
C GLU A 17 -23.65 45.05 49.53
N THR A 18 -22.40 44.75 49.16
CA THR A 18 -21.68 45.48 48.12
C THR A 18 -22.43 45.31 46.80
N PRO A 19 -22.90 46.38 46.13
CA PRO A 19 -23.67 46.22 44.91
C PRO A 19 -22.76 45.72 43.79
N ALA A 20 -23.02 44.50 43.33
CA ALA A 20 -22.68 44.09 41.97
C ALA A 20 -23.16 45.18 40.99
N PRO A 21 -22.47 45.41 39.85
CA PRO A 21 -22.88 46.43 38.90
C PRO A 21 -24.31 46.10 38.48
N VAL A 22 -25.27 46.86 39.03
CA VAL A 22 -26.70 46.64 38.83
C VAL A 22 -26.93 46.76 37.35
N ALA A 23 -27.20 45.64 36.69
CA ALA A 23 -27.69 45.68 35.32
C ALA A 23 -28.88 46.64 35.33
N ALA A 24 -28.87 47.63 34.43
CA ALA A 24 -29.93 48.64 34.35
C ALA A 24 -31.31 48.05 33.93
N PHE A 25 -31.43 46.72 33.92
CA PHE A 25 -32.63 45.93 33.65
C PHE A 25 -32.59 44.62 34.48
N PRO A 26 -33.73 44.18 35.03
CA PRO A 26 -33.82 42.91 35.77
C PRO A 26 -33.72 41.69 34.84
N ALA A 27 -32.85 40.73 35.17
CA ALA A 27 -32.50 39.61 34.28
C ALA A 27 -33.58 38.51 34.15
N GLU A 28 -34.47 38.39 35.14
CA GLU A 28 -35.49 37.34 35.24
C GLU A 28 -36.91 37.85 34.94
N THR A 29 -37.07 39.14 34.61
CA THR A 29 -38.37 39.76 34.37
C THR A 29 -38.71 39.75 32.87
N PRO A 30 -39.90 39.30 32.46
CA PRO A 30 -40.36 39.45 31.08
C PRO A 30 -40.34 40.92 30.65
N ILE A 31 -39.97 41.19 29.39
CA ILE A 31 -39.88 42.56 28.83
C ILE A 31 -41.20 43.35 29.03
N ILE A 32 -42.34 42.65 29.03
CA ILE A 32 -43.69 43.20 29.17
C ILE A 32 -43.93 43.75 30.58
N GLU A 33 -43.24 43.21 31.59
CA GLU A 33 -43.33 43.61 33.00
C GLU A 33 -42.24 44.64 33.38
N MET A 34 -41.31 44.96 32.46
CA MET A 34 -40.28 45.97 32.66
C MET A 34 -40.82 47.39 32.45
N THR A 35 -40.28 48.35 33.21
CA THR A 35 -40.52 49.77 32.94
C THR A 35 -39.89 50.19 31.61
N ALA A 36 -40.37 51.27 30.99
CA ALA A 36 -39.85 51.75 29.71
C ALA A 36 -38.33 52.00 29.73
N GLU A 37 -37.80 52.46 30.86
CA GLU A 37 -36.36 52.69 31.06
C GLU A 37 -35.57 51.37 31.09
N GLN A 38 -36.10 50.34 31.74
CA GLN A 38 -35.50 49.00 31.78
C GLN A 38 -35.56 48.32 30.41
N GLN A 39 -36.66 48.50 29.65
CA GLN A 39 -36.75 47.99 28.28
C GLN A 39 -35.71 48.65 27.37
N ALA A 40 -35.52 49.97 27.47
CA ALA A 40 -34.49 50.68 26.70
C ALA A 40 -33.07 50.21 27.05
N ALA A 41 -32.79 49.98 28.34
CA ALA A 41 -31.52 49.43 28.80
C ALA A 41 -31.28 48.00 28.30
N TYR A 42 -32.31 47.15 28.32
CA TYR A 42 -32.28 45.80 27.77
C TYR A 42 -31.93 45.81 26.28
N TRP A 43 -32.67 46.57 25.46
CA TRP A 43 -32.39 46.64 24.03
C TRP A 43 -31.01 47.20 23.72
N LYS A 44 -30.55 48.21 24.47
CA LYS A 44 -29.21 48.77 24.31
C LYS A 44 -28.12 47.76 24.64
N HIS A 45 -28.28 46.95 25.68
CA HIS A 45 -27.35 45.88 26.03
C HIS A 45 -27.29 44.81 24.95
N HIS A 46 -28.45 44.34 24.47
CA HIS A 46 -28.52 43.34 23.41
C HIS A 46 -27.97 43.85 22.08
N ALA A 47 -28.28 45.10 21.70
CA ALA A 47 -27.72 45.73 20.50
C ALA A 47 -26.20 45.80 20.55
N ARG A 48 -25.62 46.19 21.71
CA ARG A 48 -24.17 46.22 21.89
C ARG A 48 -23.54 44.83 21.75
N ARG A 49 -24.17 43.80 22.34
CA ARG A 49 -23.74 42.40 22.19
C ARG A 49 -23.79 41.92 20.73
N HIS A 50 -24.84 42.27 19.99
CA HIS A 50 -24.95 41.93 18.57
C HIS A 50 -23.90 42.65 17.73
N GLU A 51 -23.64 43.92 17.99
CA GLU A 51 -22.55 44.66 17.35
C GLU A 51 -21.18 44.05 17.66
N ASP A 52 -20.91 43.74 18.93
CA ASP A 52 -19.63 43.18 19.36
C ASP A 52 -19.42 41.79 18.74
N ASN A 53 -20.48 40.97 18.66
CA ASN A 53 -20.45 39.70 17.93
C ASN A 53 -20.19 39.91 16.43
N ALA A 54 -20.90 40.84 15.77
CA ALA A 54 -20.69 41.11 14.34
C ALA A 54 -19.26 41.62 14.05
N LYS A 55 -18.70 42.46 14.93
CA LYS A 55 -17.30 42.90 14.89
C LYS A 55 -16.34 41.72 15.07
N ALA A 56 -16.65 40.76 15.95
CA ALA A 56 -15.82 39.57 16.16
C ALA A 56 -15.71 38.70 14.90
N TYR A 57 -16.77 38.63 14.10
CA TYR A 57 -16.76 37.97 12.79
C TYR A 57 -16.13 38.82 11.68
N LYS A 58 -15.53 39.97 12.00
CA LYS A 58 -14.84 40.88 11.06
C LYS A 58 -15.68 41.27 9.83
N GLY A 59 -17.00 41.33 9.99
CA GLY A 59 -17.92 41.63 8.88
C GLY A 59 -18.13 40.48 7.89
N VAL A 60 -17.70 39.26 8.22
CA VAL A 60 -18.00 38.08 7.40
C VAL A 60 -19.48 37.73 7.54
N THR A 61 -20.18 37.76 6.42
CA THR A 61 -21.61 37.44 6.38
C THR A 61 -21.82 35.92 6.34
N PRO A 62 -23.00 35.42 6.76
CA PRO A 62 -23.32 33.99 6.62
C PRO A 62 -23.17 33.48 5.19
N ASP A 63 -23.51 34.30 4.19
CA ASP A 63 -23.36 33.96 2.78
C ASP A 63 -21.89 33.79 2.39
N GLN A 64 -21.00 34.69 2.85
CA GLN A 64 -19.57 34.56 2.62
C GLN A 64 -18.98 33.29 3.25
N VAL A 65 -19.45 32.90 4.43
CA VAL A 65 -19.03 31.62 5.04
C VAL A 65 -19.43 30.44 4.17
N ARG A 66 -20.65 30.46 3.60
CA ARG A 66 -21.14 29.41 2.71
C ARG A 66 -20.34 29.34 1.41
N ASP A 67 -20.01 30.48 0.83
CA ASP A 67 -19.20 30.55 -0.38
C ASP A 67 -17.78 30.02 -0.13
N MET A 68 -17.15 30.44 0.97
CA MET A 68 -15.83 29.92 1.38
C MET A 68 -15.84 28.40 1.63
N GLN A 69 -16.89 27.87 2.25
CA GLN A 69 -17.03 26.42 2.44
C GLN A 69 -17.16 25.68 1.11
N THR A 70 -17.90 26.26 0.16
CA THR A 70 -18.08 25.69 -1.19
C THR A 70 -16.76 25.67 -1.96
N GLU A 71 -16.00 26.77 -1.91
CA GLU A 71 -14.67 26.83 -2.53
C GLU A 71 -13.69 25.85 -1.87
N LEU A 72 -13.69 25.74 -0.54
CA LEU A 72 -12.86 24.77 0.17
C LEU A 72 -13.21 23.32 -0.18
N ALA A 73 -14.49 23.00 -0.34
CA ALA A 73 -14.92 21.67 -0.78
C ALA A 73 -14.42 21.38 -2.20
N LYS A 74 -14.62 22.32 -3.13
CA LYS A 74 -14.15 22.18 -4.52
C LYS A 74 -12.63 22.02 -4.61
N LEU A 75 -11.87 22.83 -3.89
CA LEU A 75 -10.40 22.72 -3.87
C LEU A 75 -9.93 21.40 -3.27
N LYS A 76 -10.63 20.85 -2.27
CA LYS A 76 -10.32 19.54 -1.71
C LYS A 76 -10.58 18.43 -2.71
N ASP A 77 -11.73 18.44 -3.39
CA ASP A 77 -12.04 17.45 -4.42
C ASP A 77 -11.05 17.53 -5.58
N ASP A 78 -10.75 18.75 -6.06
CA ASP A 78 -9.77 18.97 -7.13
C ASP A 78 -8.38 18.46 -6.73
N LYS A 79 -7.94 18.71 -5.50
CA LYS A 79 -6.66 18.18 -4.98
C LYS A 79 -6.68 16.68 -4.79
N LEU A 80 -7.75 16.11 -4.23
CA LEU A 80 -7.88 14.67 -4.03
C LEU A 80 -7.77 13.94 -5.38
N THR A 81 -8.46 14.42 -6.41
CA THR A 81 -8.37 13.84 -7.76
C THR A 81 -7.02 14.06 -8.42
N ALA A 82 -6.30 15.15 -8.11
CA ALA A 82 -4.95 15.39 -8.59
C ALA A 82 -3.94 14.46 -7.90
N ASP A 83 -4.05 14.26 -6.58
CA ASP A 83 -3.22 13.37 -5.79
C ASP A 83 -3.43 11.90 -6.20
N GLU A 84 -4.69 11.48 -6.42
CA GLU A 84 -5.01 10.15 -6.94
C GLU A 84 -4.40 9.91 -8.33
N ARG A 85 -4.46 10.90 -9.21
CA ARG A 85 -3.79 10.85 -10.52
C ARG A 85 -2.28 10.75 -10.37
N ALA A 86 -1.67 11.54 -9.50
CA ALA A 86 -0.23 11.52 -9.25
C ALA A 86 0.23 10.17 -8.68
N VAL A 87 -0.51 9.57 -7.75
CA VAL A 87 -0.19 8.25 -7.19
C VAL A 87 -0.32 7.16 -8.24
N ASN A 88 -1.38 7.19 -9.06
CA ASN A 88 -1.54 6.22 -10.14
C ASN A 88 -0.43 6.35 -11.18
N GLN A 89 -0.07 7.57 -11.56
CA GLN A 89 1.03 7.83 -12.48
C GLN A 89 2.37 7.34 -11.89
N ALA A 90 2.66 7.66 -10.64
CA ALA A 90 3.87 7.18 -9.95
C ALA A 90 3.92 5.64 -9.88
N ARG A 91 2.78 4.97 -9.65
CA ARG A 91 2.70 3.50 -9.68
C ARG A 91 2.97 2.94 -11.07
N THR A 92 2.42 3.55 -12.12
CA THR A 92 2.67 3.10 -13.50
C THR A 92 4.13 3.31 -13.90
N GLU A 93 4.72 4.45 -13.54
CA GLU A 93 6.13 4.75 -13.81
C GLU A 93 7.06 3.81 -13.02
N ALA A 94 6.75 3.53 -11.75
CA ALA A 94 7.51 2.59 -10.95
C ALA A 94 7.45 1.16 -11.50
N ARG A 95 6.27 0.72 -11.98
CA ARG A 95 6.14 -0.59 -12.64
C ARG A 95 6.92 -0.63 -13.94
N ALA A 96 6.79 0.38 -14.79
CA ALA A 96 7.53 0.46 -16.05
C ALA A 96 9.04 0.47 -15.82
N ALA A 97 9.53 1.19 -14.80
CA ALA A 97 10.93 1.21 -14.42
C ALA A 97 11.40 -0.15 -13.90
N ALA A 98 10.62 -0.81 -13.05
CA ALA A 98 10.92 -2.15 -12.55
C ALA A 98 10.94 -3.19 -13.68
N GLU A 99 9.99 -3.13 -14.59
CA GLU A 99 9.96 -3.97 -15.79
C GLU A 99 11.18 -3.70 -16.68
N ALA A 100 11.52 -2.44 -16.96
CA ALA A 100 12.69 -2.11 -17.76
C ALA A 100 14.00 -2.67 -17.17
N GLU A 101 14.12 -2.74 -15.84
CA GLU A 101 15.31 -3.27 -15.17
C GLU A 101 15.32 -4.81 -15.08
N LEU A 102 14.17 -5.42 -14.76
CA LEU A 102 14.08 -6.85 -14.45
C LEU A 102 13.82 -7.70 -15.69
N LEU A 103 13.06 -7.20 -16.64
CA LEU A 103 12.60 -7.96 -17.80
C LEU A 103 13.78 -8.43 -18.70
N PRO A 104 14.86 -7.64 -18.92
CA PRO A 104 16.06 -8.16 -19.57
C PRO A 104 16.74 -9.30 -18.80
N LYS A 105 16.78 -9.21 -17.46
CA LYS A 105 17.40 -10.24 -16.60
C LYS A 105 16.58 -11.54 -16.62
N VAL A 106 15.25 -11.42 -16.59
CA VAL A 106 14.32 -12.56 -16.69
C VAL A 106 14.45 -13.24 -18.05
N ARG A 107 14.42 -12.47 -19.14
CA ARG A 107 14.62 -13.01 -20.51
C ARG A 107 15.95 -13.72 -20.66
N ALA A 108 17.04 -13.14 -20.12
CA ALA A 108 18.34 -13.80 -20.11
C ALA A 108 18.33 -15.11 -19.32
N ALA A 109 17.61 -15.16 -18.19
CA ALA A 109 17.47 -16.37 -17.37
C ALA A 109 16.57 -17.44 -18.02
N GLU A 110 15.61 -17.07 -18.87
CA GLU A 110 14.80 -17.99 -19.66
C GLU A 110 15.61 -18.62 -20.80
N VAL A 111 16.31 -17.80 -21.60
CA VAL A 111 17.24 -18.28 -22.64
C VAL A 111 18.31 -19.18 -22.02
N LYS A 112 18.93 -18.68 -20.95
CA LYS A 112 19.32 -19.42 -19.73
C LYS A 112 19.00 -20.92 -19.67
N ALA A 113 17.79 -21.13 -19.16
CA ALA A 113 17.21 -22.41 -18.82
C ALA A 113 17.03 -23.29 -20.06
N ILE A 114 16.47 -22.74 -21.14
CA ILE A 114 16.26 -23.47 -22.40
C ILE A 114 17.58 -23.99 -22.96
N ALA A 115 18.61 -23.14 -23.02
CA ALA A 115 19.91 -23.56 -23.53
C ALA A 115 20.58 -24.59 -22.63
N SER A 116 20.36 -24.52 -21.31
CA SER A 116 20.89 -25.51 -20.35
C SER A 116 20.35 -26.93 -20.58
N ASP A 117 19.20 -27.06 -21.25
CA ASP A 117 18.65 -28.34 -21.64
C ASP A 117 19.39 -29.00 -22.80
N VAL A 118 20.22 -28.25 -23.52
CA VAL A 118 20.97 -28.77 -24.66
C VAL A 118 22.46 -28.76 -24.34
N ILE A 119 22.98 -27.61 -23.93
CA ILE A 119 24.41 -27.38 -23.68
C ILE A 119 24.68 -27.11 -22.20
N SER A 120 25.88 -27.44 -21.73
CA SER A 120 26.29 -27.23 -20.33
C SER A 120 27.74 -26.77 -20.22
N GLY A 121 28.13 -26.30 -19.02
CA GLY A 121 29.49 -25.87 -18.74
C GLY A 121 29.93 -24.68 -19.59
N ASP A 122 31.15 -24.74 -20.13
CA ASP A 122 31.74 -23.64 -20.90
C ASP A 122 30.99 -23.36 -22.21
N ARG A 123 30.36 -24.36 -22.83
CA ARG A 123 29.51 -24.15 -24.01
C ARG A 123 28.32 -23.25 -23.70
N LEU A 124 27.67 -23.47 -22.56
CA LEU A 124 26.55 -22.64 -22.10
C LEU A 124 26.99 -21.22 -21.78
N ARG A 125 28.13 -21.04 -21.10
CA ARG A 125 28.68 -19.71 -20.80
C ARG A 125 29.00 -18.95 -22.08
N ASN A 126 29.76 -19.57 -22.99
CA ASN A 126 30.12 -18.96 -24.26
C ASN A 126 28.87 -18.59 -25.09
N PHE A 127 27.83 -19.43 -25.10
CA PHE A 127 26.57 -19.07 -25.75
C PHE A 127 25.93 -17.84 -25.11
N MET A 128 25.84 -17.77 -23.78
CA MET A 128 25.25 -16.61 -23.08
C MET A 128 26.07 -15.33 -23.23
N ASP A 129 27.39 -15.41 -23.47
CA ASP A 129 28.23 -14.24 -23.71
C ASP A 129 27.96 -13.57 -25.07
N PHE A 130 27.49 -14.34 -26.07
CA PHE A 130 27.17 -13.83 -27.41
C PHE A 130 25.66 -13.76 -27.71
N ALA A 131 24.83 -14.46 -26.94
CA ALA A 131 23.40 -14.50 -27.12
C ALA A 131 22.76 -13.19 -26.65
N ASP A 132 21.97 -12.56 -27.53
CA ASP A 132 21.11 -11.44 -27.17
C ASP A 132 19.69 -11.97 -26.89
N PRO A 133 19.21 -11.97 -25.64
CA PRO A 133 17.88 -12.47 -25.28
C PRO A 133 16.75 -11.80 -26.07
N ALA A 134 16.94 -10.56 -26.53
CA ALA A 134 15.92 -9.84 -27.29
C ALA A 134 15.65 -10.45 -28.67
N LYS A 135 16.64 -11.13 -29.28
CA LYS A 135 16.50 -11.76 -30.60
C LYS A 135 15.70 -13.06 -30.57
N PHE A 136 15.51 -13.63 -29.38
CA PHE A 136 14.77 -14.86 -29.18
C PHE A 136 13.31 -14.60 -28.81
N ILE A 137 12.84 -13.36 -28.83
CA ILE A 137 11.45 -13.04 -28.51
C ILE A 137 10.52 -13.51 -29.65
N GLY A 138 9.44 -14.20 -29.29
CA GLY A 138 8.35 -14.60 -30.17
C GLY A 138 7.28 -13.53 -30.32
N ASP A 139 6.26 -13.80 -31.13
CA ASP A 139 5.16 -12.85 -31.40
C ASP A 139 4.30 -12.55 -30.16
N ASN A 140 4.37 -13.41 -29.15
CA ASN A 140 3.72 -13.26 -27.85
C ASN A 140 4.51 -12.41 -26.83
N GLY A 141 5.73 -11.96 -27.18
CA GLY A 141 6.58 -11.18 -26.28
C GLY A 141 7.41 -11.99 -25.28
N GLU A 142 7.27 -13.32 -25.31
CA GLU A 142 8.05 -14.29 -24.52
C GLU A 142 9.22 -14.86 -25.32
N ILE A 143 10.13 -15.58 -24.67
CA ILE A 143 11.22 -16.28 -25.36
C ILE A 143 10.68 -17.47 -26.16
N ASP A 144 10.93 -17.47 -27.47
CA ASP A 144 10.61 -18.54 -28.40
C ASP A 144 11.70 -19.63 -28.35
N GLU A 145 11.32 -20.76 -27.76
CA GLU A 145 12.17 -21.95 -27.64
C GLU A 145 12.70 -22.42 -29.01
N ALA A 146 11.90 -22.38 -30.07
CA ALA A 146 12.32 -22.84 -31.38
C ALA A 146 13.45 -21.97 -31.96
N LYS A 147 13.41 -20.64 -31.71
CA LYS A 147 14.49 -19.73 -32.10
C LYS A 147 15.77 -19.99 -31.31
N VAL A 148 15.66 -20.23 -30.00
CA VAL A 148 16.81 -20.58 -29.15
C VAL A 148 17.43 -21.89 -29.63
N MET A 149 16.62 -22.91 -29.85
CA MET A 149 17.05 -24.23 -30.33
C MET A 149 17.66 -24.17 -31.74
N GLY A 150 17.12 -23.34 -32.63
CA GLY A 150 17.67 -23.09 -33.95
C GLY A 150 19.06 -22.46 -33.89
N ALA A 151 19.25 -21.45 -33.04
CA ALA A 151 20.56 -20.83 -32.83
C ALA A 151 21.58 -21.79 -32.21
N LEU A 152 21.16 -22.60 -31.23
CA LEU A 152 22.00 -23.63 -30.63
C LEU A 152 22.43 -24.69 -31.65
N THR A 153 21.51 -25.15 -32.49
CA THR A 153 21.79 -26.12 -33.56
C THR A 153 22.75 -25.52 -34.59
N GLY A 154 22.61 -24.23 -34.93
CA GLY A 154 23.53 -23.54 -35.84
C GLY A 154 24.94 -23.35 -35.27
N MET A 155 25.07 -23.07 -33.97
CA MET A 155 26.37 -22.82 -33.32
C MET A 155 27.10 -24.10 -32.91
N PHE A 156 26.37 -25.12 -32.43
CA PHE A 156 26.95 -26.32 -31.82
C PHE A 156 26.63 -27.61 -32.59
N GLY A 157 25.87 -27.53 -33.68
CA GLY A 157 25.39 -28.68 -34.46
C GLY A 157 24.19 -29.36 -33.83
N ALA A 158 23.59 -30.31 -34.56
CA ALA A 158 22.54 -31.16 -34.02
C ALA A 158 23.12 -32.03 -32.90
N GLN A 159 22.74 -31.73 -31.67
CA GLN A 159 23.16 -32.53 -30.53
C GLN A 159 22.36 -33.84 -30.55
N PRO A 160 22.99 -35.01 -30.30
CA PRO A 160 22.22 -36.22 -30.10
C PRO A 160 21.23 -35.96 -28.99
N ALA A 161 19.94 -36.22 -29.24
CA ALA A 161 18.88 -36.13 -28.25
C ALA A 161 19.41 -36.71 -26.95
N LYS A 162 19.29 -35.97 -25.84
CA LYS A 162 19.62 -36.48 -24.51
C LYS A 162 18.98 -37.86 -24.43
N THR A 163 19.82 -38.90 -24.46
CA THR A 163 19.35 -40.26 -24.28
C THR A 163 18.60 -40.19 -22.96
N PRO A 164 17.32 -40.61 -22.89
CA PRO A 164 16.62 -40.58 -21.63
C PRO A 164 17.52 -41.30 -20.66
N VAL A 165 18.01 -40.57 -19.65
CA VAL A 165 18.70 -41.19 -18.54
C VAL A 165 17.62 -42.10 -17.98
N VAL A 166 17.72 -43.38 -18.29
CA VAL A 166 16.97 -44.42 -17.59
C VAL A 166 17.40 -44.20 -16.16
N GLN A 167 16.58 -43.46 -15.40
CA GLN A 167 16.80 -43.27 -13.99
C GLN A 167 16.75 -44.69 -13.45
N ALA A 168 17.92 -45.23 -13.11
CA ALA A 168 17.97 -46.43 -12.29
C ALA A 168 17.05 -46.15 -11.09
N PRO A 169 16.12 -47.06 -10.75
CA PRO A 169 15.08 -46.79 -9.78
C PRO A 169 15.72 -46.25 -8.50
N ARG A 170 15.37 -45.01 -8.14
CA ARG A 170 15.75 -44.42 -6.86
C ARG A 170 14.93 -45.12 -5.79
N TRP A 171 15.56 -46.05 -5.09
CA TRP A 171 14.94 -46.83 -4.02
C TRP A 171 14.56 -45.89 -2.86
N GLN A 172 13.27 -45.57 -2.80
CA GLN A 172 12.62 -45.03 -1.60
C GLN A 172 12.51 -46.20 -0.61
N ASN A 173 12.95 -46.01 0.63
CA ASN A 173 13.05 -47.00 1.72
C ASN A 173 14.19 -48.03 1.64
N ALA A 174 15.33 -47.65 2.21
CA ALA A 174 16.15 -48.57 2.99
C ALA A 174 16.17 -48.06 4.45
N GLY A 175 15.26 -48.56 5.27
CA GLY A 175 15.31 -48.36 6.72
C GLY A 175 16.60 -48.93 7.32
N GLN A 176 16.99 -48.40 8.46
CA GLN A 176 18.31 -48.48 9.11
C GLN A 176 18.84 -49.90 9.45
N PHE A 177 18.14 -50.98 9.07
CA PHE A 177 18.50 -52.38 9.41
C PHE A 177 18.17 -53.43 8.34
N ALA A 178 17.91 -53.06 7.08
CA ALA A 178 17.75 -54.07 6.01
C ALA A 178 19.13 -54.49 5.46
N PRO A 179 19.45 -55.80 5.37
CA PRO A 179 20.68 -56.23 4.71
C PRO A 179 20.63 -55.85 3.22
N PRO A 180 21.75 -55.39 2.63
CA PRO A 180 21.77 -55.07 1.20
C PRO A 180 21.41 -56.33 0.40
N PRO A 181 20.53 -56.23 -0.62
CA PRO A 181 20.30 -57.36 -1.50
C PRO A 181 21.61 -57.75 -2.17
N ALA A 182 21.82 -59.07 -2.34
CA ALA A 182 23.03 -59.59 -2.95
C ALA A 182 23.28 -58.93 -4.32
N PRO A 183 24.51 -58.53 -4.64
CA PRO A 183 24.81 -57.97 -5.95
C PRO A 183 24.40 -58.98 -7.03
N ALA A 184 23.63 -58.52 -8.01
CA ALA A 184 23.25 -59.32 -9.17
C ALA A 184 24.53 -59.93 -9.77
N LYS A 185 24.54 -61.25 -9.99
CA LYS A 185 25.77 -61.94 -10.40
C LYS A 185 26.17 -61.43 -11.78
N PRO A 186 27.47 -61.21 -12.05
CA PRO A 186 27.93 -60.83 -13.37
C PRO A 186 27.37 -61.78 -14.44
N GLY A 187 26.65 -61.23 -15.42
CA GLY A 187 26.05 -61.98 -16.52
C GLY A 187 24.58 -62.38 -16.37
N GLU A 188 23.90 -62.11 -15.24
CA GLU A 188 22.45 -62.35 -15.11
C GLU A 188 21.61 -61.41 -15.98
N ALA A 189 21.94 -60.11 -15.99
CA ALA A 189 21.28 -59.13 -16.86
C ALA A 189 21.45 -59.49 -18.34
N GLY A 190 22.63 -59.96 -18.73
CA GLY A 190 22.92 -60.43 -20.09
C GLY A 190 22.16 -61.71 -20.47
N ARG A 191 22.01 -62.65 -19.53
CA ARG A 191 21.22 -63.88 -19.75
C ARG A 191 19.71 -63.60 -19.84
N ALA A 192 19.18 -62.69 -19.04
CA ALA A 192 17.77 -62.29 -19.13
C ALA A 192 17.46 -61.57 -20.45
N GLU A 193 18.36 -60.69 -20.89
CA GLU A 193 18.25 -60.00 -22.18
C GLU A 193 18.39 -60.96 -23.37
N ALA A 194 19.33 -61.92 -23.30
CA ALA A 194 19.49 -62.97 -24.30
C ALA A 194 18.27 -63.90 -24.38
N ALA A 195 17.71 -64.30 -23.22
CA ALA A 195 16.49 -65.10 -23.18
C ALA A 195 15.31 -64.39 -23.86
N ARG A 196 15.16 -63.07 -23.65
CA ARG A 196 14.14 -62.26 -24.34
C ARG A 196 14.35 -62.19 -25.85
N ARG A 197 15.59 -62.07 -26.31
CA ARG A 197 15.91 -62.03 -27.74
C ARG A 197 15.74 -63.40 -28.42
N HIS A 198 16.03 -64.49 -27.72
CA HIS A 198 15.93 -65.85 -28.27
C HIS A 198 14.52 -66.46 -28.12
N SER A 199 13.66 -65.93 -27.24
CA SER A 199 12.24 -66.29 -27.19
C SER A 199 11.39 -65.63 -28.28
N ALA A 200 11.97 -64.71 -29.06
CA ALA A 200 11.26 -63.94 -30.07
C ALA A 200 11.86 -64.14 -31.47
N LYS A 201 11.66 -65.34 -32.05
CA LYS A 201 11.26 -65.56 -33.47
C LYS A 201 11.31 -67.04 -33.87
N PRO A 202 10.62 -67.45 -34.96
CA PRO A 202 9.39 -66.92 -35.57
C PRO A 202 8.34 -68.03 -35.79
N LYS A 203 7.11 -67.65 -36.15
CA LYS A 203 6.28 -68.45 -37.05
C LYS A 203 5.85 -67.55 -38.20
#